data_AF-A0A1Y2TPR6-F1
#
_entry.id   AF-A0A1Y2TPR6-F1
#
_cell.length_a   1.000
_cell.length_b   1.000
_cell.length_c   1.000
_cell.angle_alpha   90.00
_cell.angle_beta   90.00
_cell.angle_gamma   90.00
#
_symmetry.space_group_name_H-M   'P 1'
#
loop_
_entity.id
_entity.type
_entity.pdbx_description
1 polymer ?
#
loop_
_entity_poly.entity_id
_entity_poly.type
_entity_poly.pdbx_seq_one_letter_code
_entity_poly.pdbx_strand_id
1 'polypeptide(L)'
;MSKSAYRQADDKPSAELLRDAPEGQVSDESYAAEARKDNAGIPVLKDDDNVEDPINPKEADSNKQLERDEAEAIDKTNVLKERTRGANPGGAYTEPTDEDLGLTEGS
;
A
#
# COMPACT_ATOMS: atom_id res chain seq x y z
N MET A 1 45.11 31.75 18.27
CA MET A 1 44.96 31.54 16.81
C MET A 1 43.79 30.59 16.60
N SER A 2 42.68 31.11 16.07
CA SER A 2 41.47 30.34 15.74
C SER A 2 41.67 29.58 14.44
N LYS A 3 41.24 28.31 14.37
CA LYS A 3 41.06 27.63 13.08
C LYS A 3 39.80 26.78 13.09
N SER A 4 38.73 27.46 12.68
CA SER A 4 37.59 27.07 11.85
C SER A 4 37.06 25.64 11.87
N ALA A 5 35.75 25.58 12.10
CA ALA A 5 34.86 24.43 12.03
C ALA A 5 35.01 23.60 10.74
N TYR A 6 34.93 22.28 10.91
CA TYR A 6 34.64 21.33 9.83
C TYR A 6 33.30 21.71 9.22
N ARG A 7 33.32 22.22 7.98
CA ARG A 7 32.14 22.21 7.12
C ARG A 7 32.03 20.81 6.53
N GLN A 8 31.02 20.07 6.96
CA GLN A 8 30.53 18.90 6.23
C GLN A 8 29.95 19.44 4.91
N ALA A 9 30.63 19.15 3.80
CA ALA A 9 30.14 19.45 2.47
C ALA A 9 29.52 18.16 1.93
N ASP A 10 28.26 17.92 2.29
CA ASP A 10 27.49 16.75 1.85
C ASP A 10 26.92 16.90 0.42
N ASP A 11 27.17 18.01 -0.28
CA ASP A 11 26.61 18.28 -1.61
C ASP A 11 27.58 17.98 -2.76
N LYS A 12 27.96 16.71 -2.93
CA LYS A 12 28.48 16.23 -4.23
C LYS A 12 27.70 14.98 -4.66
N PRO A 13 26.68 15.11 -5.53
CA PRO A 13 25.88 13.97 -6.02
C PRO A 13 26.65 13.02 -6.95
N SER A 14 27.98 13.16 -7.05
CA SER A 14 28.85 12.42 -7.97
C SER A 14 30.12 11.90 -7.28
N ALA A 15 30.15 11.88 -5.95
CA ALA A 15 31.21 11.17 -5.24
C ALA A 15 31.13 9.68 -5.62
N GLU A 16 32.20 9.13 -6.19
CA GLU A 16 32.29 7.68 -6.40
C GLU A 16 32.07 7.02 -5.04
N LEU A 17 30.96 6.28 -4.91
CA LEU A 17 30.68 5.50 -3.72
C LEU A 17 31.89 4.61 -3.46
N LEU A 18 32.41 4.65 -2.24
CA LEU A 18 33.54 3.83 -1.82
C LEU A 18 33.18 2.37 -2.16
N ARG A 19 33.96 1.73 -3.04
CA ARG A 19 33.67 0.36 -3.53
C ARG A 19 33.62 -0.71 -2.43
N ASP A 20 34.06 -0.35 -1.22
CA ASP A 20 34.04 -1.18 -0.01
C ASP A 20 32.80 -0.96 0.88
N ALA A 21 31.85 -0.10 0.48
CA ALA A 21 30.57 -0.03 1.17
C ALA A 21 29.81 -1.35 0.93
N PRO A 22 29.34 -2.03 1.98
CA PRO A 22 28.52 -3.21 1.80
C PRO A 22 27.26 -2.83 1.01
N GLU A 23 27.01 -3.55 -0.08
CA GLU A 23 25.74 -3.46 -0.78
C GLU A 23 24.66 -3.94 0.17
N GLY A 24 23.73 -3.05 0.54
CA GLY A 24 22.60 -3.41 1.38
C GLY A 24 21.73 -4.46 0.69
N GLN A 25 21.11 -5.34 1.49
CA GLN A 25 20.12 -6.27 0.95
C GLN A 25 18.91 -5.48 0.45
N VAL A 26 18.63 -5.58 -0.86
CA VAL A 26 17.55 -4.81 -1.52
C VAL A 26 16.19 -5.52 -1.48
N SER A 27 16.17 -6.77 -1.03
CA SER A 27 14.97 -7.61 -0.92
C SER A 27 14.95 -8.23 0.48
N ASP A 28 13.80 -8.09 1.15
CA ASP A 28 13.58 -8.59 2.50
C ASP A 28 12.13 -9.06 2.65
N GLU A 29 11.91 -10.37 2.74
CA GLU A 29 10.57 -10.95 2.91
C GLU A 29 10.15 -11.14 4.39
N SER A 30 10.96 -10.67 5.35
CA SER A 30 10.75 -10.91 6.78
C SER A 30 9.38 -10.44 7.26
N TYR A 31 8.90 -9.31 6.74
CA TYR A 31 7.59 -8.74 7.03
C TYR A 31 6.42 -9.66 6.62
N ALA A 32 6.53 -10.30 5.44
CA ALA A 32 5.50 -11.20 4.92
C ALA A 32 5.53 -12.57 5.66
N ALA A 33 6.68 -12.95 6.22
CA ALA A 33 6.79 -14.12 7.08
C ALA A 33 6.17 -13.86 8.46
N GLU A 34 6.43 -12.69 9.04
CA GLU A 34 5.88 -12.27 10.35
C GLU A 34 4.36 -12.15 10.29
N ALA A 35 3.81 -11.51 9.27
CA ALA A 35 2.36 -11.41 9.07
C ALA A 35 1.63 -12.76 8.99
N ARG A 36 2.28 -13.78 8.40
CA ARG A 36 1.74 -15.16 8.34
C ARG A 36 1.85 -15.89 9.67
N LYS A 37 2.90 -15.62 10.44
CA LYS A 37 3.13 -16.26 11.74
C LYS A 37 2.13 -15.76 12.79
N ASP A 38 1.83 -14.46 12.77
CA ASP A 38 1.00 -13.82 13.77
C ASP A 38 -0.51 -13.88 13.45
N ASN A 39 -0.90 -14.60 12.38
CA ASN A 39 -2.30 -14.70 11.92
C ASN A 39 -3.02 -13.35 11.91
N ALA A 40 -2.34 -12.30 11.43
CA ALA A 40 -2.80 -10.91 11.52
C ALA A 40 -4.09 -10.59 10.72
N GLY A 41 -4.80 -11.60 10.22
CA GLY A 41 -6.04 -11.51 9.43
C GLY A 41 -5.85 -10.93 8.03
N ILE A 42 -4.78 -10.17 7.80
CA ILE A 42 -4.49 -9.45 6.56
C ILE A 42 -3.38 -10.18 5.80
N PRO A 43 -3.64 -10.70 4.59
CA PRO A 43 -2.61 -11.33 3.78
C PRO A 43 -1.61 -10.28 3.28
N VAL A 44 -0.33 -10.49 3.59
CA VAL A 44 0.77 -9.64 3.12
C VAL A 44 1.57 -10.41 2.06
N LEU A 45 1.74 -9.78 0.90
CA LEU A 45 2.51 -10.30 -0.23
C LEU A 45 4.01 -10.06 -0.02
N LYS A 46 4.84 -10.92 -0.60
CA LYS A 46 6.30 -10.76 -0.63
C LYS A 46 6.71 -9.74 -1.70
N ASP A 47 7.97 -9.31 -1.65
CA ASP A 47 8.53 -8.34 -2.61
C ASP A 47 8.45 -8.83 -4.06
N ASP A 48 8.70 -10.13 -4.28
CA ASP A 48 8.70 -10.74 -5.61
C ASP A 48 7.35 -11.37 -6.01
N ASP A 49 6.32 -11.24 -5.17
CA ASP A 49 4.99 -11.80 -5.50
C ASP A 49 4.36 -10.98 -6.64
N ASN A 50 3.91 -11.68 -7.69
CA ASN A 50 3.22 -11.03 -8.80
C ASN A 50 1.85 -10.50 -8.34
N VAL A 51 1.63 -9.20 -8.52
CA VAL A 51 0.34 -8.57 -8.27
C VAL A 51 -0.43 -8.54 -9.58
N GLU A 52 -1.53 -9.28 -9.62
CA GLU A 52 -2.44 -9.25 -10.76
C GLU A 52 -3.04 -7.86 -10.91
N ASP A 53 -2.72 -7.19 -12.02
CA ASP A 53 -3.37 -5.95 -12.41
C ASP A 53 -4.66 -6.30 -13.18
N PRO A 54 -5.86 -5.93 -12.67
CA PRO A 54 -7.11 -6.17 -13.38
C PRO A 54 -7.18 -5.43 -14.72
N ILE A 55 -6.31 -4.45 -14.95
CA ILE A 55 -6.24 -3.66 -16.17
C ILE A 55 -5.35 -4.37 -17.19
N ASN A 56 -5.89 -4.69 -18.36
CA ASN A 56 -5.10 -5.20 -19.48
C ASN A 56 -4.29 -4.05 -20.13
N PRO A 57 -2.95 -4.03 -20.02
CA PRO A 57 -2.14 -2.89 -20.48
C PRO A 57 -2.21 -2.67 -22.00
N LYS A 58 -2.58 -3.69 -22.78
CA LYS A 58 -2.75 -3.55 -24.23
C LYS A 58 -4.04 -2.86 -24.63
N GLU A 59 -5.05 -2.91 -23.77
CA GLU A 59 -6.37 -2.32 -24.02
C GLU A 59 -6.60 -1.07 -23.17
N ALA A 60 -5.79 -0.84 -22.14
CA ALA A 60 -5.91 0.30 -21.23
C ALA A 60 -5.98 1.64 -21.97
N ASP A 61 -5.07 1.86 -22.93
CA ASP A 61 -4.99 3.12 -23.71
C ASP A 61 -5.89 3.12 -24.97
N SER A 62 -6.89 2.24 -25.04
CA SER A 62 -7.77 2.15 -26.21
C SER A 62 -9.02 3.02 -26.07
N ASN A 63 -9.52 3.54 -27.19
CA ASN A 63 -10.79 4.29 -27.24
C ASN A 63 -11.98 3.49 -26.67
N LYS A 64 -11.90 2.15 -26.72
CA LYS A 64 -12.91 1.25 -26.16
C LYS A 64 -13.02 1.37 -24.64
N GLN A 65 -11.92 1.69 -23.93
CA GLN A 65 -11.98 1.95 -22.49
C GLN A 65 -12.62 3.31 -22.22
N LEU A 66 -12.24 4.34 -22.98
CA LEU A 66 -12.87 5.67 -22.84
C LEU A 66 -14.40 5.62 -23.02
N GLU A 67 -14.90 4.87 -24.00
CA GLU A 67 -16.34 4.68 -24.21
C GLU A 67 -17.04 3.98 -23.03
N ARG A 68 -16.38 3.00 -22.39
CA ARG A 68 -16.91 2.35 -21.18
C ARG A 68 -16.90 3.31 -20.01
N ASP A 69 -15.78 4.00 -19.79
CA ASP A 69 -15.64 4.97 -18.71
C ASP A 69 -16.70 6.07 -18.81
N GLU A 70 -16.99 6.55 -20.02
CA GLU A 70 -18.05 7.54 -20.26
C GLU A 70 -19.45 6.96 -19.99
N ALA A 71 -19.71 5.70 -20.37
CA ALA A 71 -20.97 5.03 -20.05
C ALA A 71 -21.16 4.84 -18.54
N GLU A 72 -20.10 4.40 -17.83
CA GLU A 72 -20.12 4.19 -16.38
C GLU A 72 -20.21 5.51 -15.61
N ALA A 73 -19.51 6.56 -16.06
CA ALA A 73 -19.56 7.88 -15.43
C ALA A 73 -20.95 8.52 -15.51
N ILE A 74 -21.71 8.23 -16.57
CA ILE A 74 -23.09 8.70 -16.74
C ILE A 74 -24.08 7.81 -15.96
N ASP A 75 -23.72 6.57 -15.65
CA ASP A 75 -24.58 5.63 -14.95
C ASP A 75 -24.81 6.02 -13.49
N LYS A 76 -26.01 6.54 -13.23
CA LYS A 76 -26.45 6.95 -11.89
C LYS A 76 -26.87 5.79 -11.00
N THR A 77 -26.92 4.55 -11.50
CA THR A 77 -27.30 3.40 -10.69
C THR A 77 -26.26 3.07 -9.63
N ASN A 78 -24.99 3.34 -9.91
CA ASN A 78 -23.85 3.20 -8.98
C ASN A 78 -23.76 4.37 -7.98
N VAL A 79 -24.53 5.44 -8.18
CA VAL A 79 -24.56 6.60 -7.28
C VAL A 79 -25.55 6.34 -6.16
N LEU A 80 -25.11 6.55 -4.92
CA LEU A 80 -25.99 6.50 -3.75
C LEU A 80 -27.12 7.52 -3.92
N LYS A 81 -28.37 7.06 -3.82
CA LYS A 81 -29.57 7.88 -4.06
C LYS A 81 -29.79 8.96 -3.01
N GLU A 82 -29.13 8.86 -1.86
CA GLU A 82 -29.38 9.69 -0.68
C GLU A 82 -28.09 10.26 -0.08
N ARG A 83 -28.24 11.30 0.74
CA ARG A 83 -27.12 11.93 1.45
C ARG A 83 -26.73 11.06 2.64
N THR A 84 -25.51 10.54 2.65
CA THR A 84 -24.95 9.75 3.77
C THR A 84 -24.57 10.60 4.99
N ARG A 85 -24.61 11.94 4.89
CA ARG A 85 -24.25 12.84 6.00
C ARG A 85 -25.32 12.80 7.08
N GLY A 86 -25.02 12.15 8.20
CA GLY A 86 -25.93 11.98 9.34
C GLY A 86 -26.83 10.76 9.24
N ALA A 87 -26.64 9.90 8.23
CA ALA A 87 -27.27 8.60 8.19
C ALA A 87 -26.65 7.73 9.28
N ASN A 88 -27.46 7.22 10.20
CA ASN A 88 -27.01 6.17 11.11
C ASN A 88 -26.65 4.93 10.26
N PRO A 89 -25.62 4.17 10.65
CA PRO A 89 -25.37 2.88 10.02
C PRO A 89 -26.64 2.02 10.06
N GLY A 90 -26.77 1.06 9.13
CA GLY A 90 -27.90 0.12 9.09
C GLY A 90 -28.07 -0.72 10.37
N GLY A 91 -27.11 -0.65 11.29
CA GLY A 91 -27.14 -1.16 12.66
C GLY A 91 -26.49 -0.18 13.65
N ALA A 92 -26.17 -0.62 14.86
CA ALA A 92 -25.37 0.18 15.80
C ALA A 92 -23.88 0.08 15.45
N TYR A 93 -23.11 1.14 15.71
CA TYR A 93 -21.65 1.01 15.80
C TYR A 93 -21.34 0.02 16.91
N THR A 94 -20.87 -1.16 16.53
CA THR A 94 -20.49 -2.24 17.44
C THR A 94 -19.03 -2.55 17.16
N GLU A 95 -18.24 -2.55 18.23
CA GLU A 95 -16.84 -2.97 18.13
C GLU A 95 -16.83 -4.48 17.82
N PRO A 96 -16.04 -4.93 16.83
CA PRO A 96 -15.88 -6.36 16.57
C PRO A 96 -15.31 -7.04 17.81
N THR A 97 -15.77 -8.24 18.11
CA THR A 97 -15.26 -9.02 19.24
C THR A 97 -13.84 -9.52 18.96
N ASP A 98 -13.10 -9.92 19.99
CA ASP A 98 -11.77 -10.50 19.83
C ASP A 98 -11.81 -11.76 18.93
N GLU A 99 -12.90 -12.53 18.98
CA GLU A 99 -13.13 -13.68 18.09
C GLU A 99 -13.37 -13.27 16.64
N ASP A 100 -14.12 -12.18 16.41
CA ASP A 100 -14.32 -11.60 15.07
C ASP A 100 -13.01 -11.04 14.49
N LEU A 101 -12.10 -10.60 15.36
CA LEU A 101 -10.77 -10.11 15.01
C LEU A 101 -9.69 -11.20 14.95
N GLY A 102 -10.04 -12.47 15.26
CA GLY A 102 -9.07 -13.56 15.32
C GLY A 102 -8.06 -13.45 16.47
N LEU A 103 -8.30 -12.58 17.46
CA LEU A 103 -7.50 -12.37 18.66
C LEU A 103 -7.85 -13.40 19.75
N THR A 104 -7.96 -14.68 19.40
CA THR A 104 -8.21 -15.72 20.40
C THR A 104 -6.93 -16.03 21.16
N GLU A 105 -6.95 -15.93 22.48
CA GLU A 105 -5.80 -16.29 23.31
C GLU A 105 -5.55 -17.80 23.22
N GLY A 106 -4.47 -18.17 22.53
CA GLY A 106 -3.99 -19.56 22.48
C GLY A 106 -3.64 -20.04 23.88
N SER A 107 -4.36 -21.07 24.35
CA SER A 107 -4.08 -21.81 25.59
C SER A 107 -2.93 -22.80 25.41
#